data_AF-A0A660UDD2-F1
#
_entry.id   AF-A0A660UDD2-F1
#
_cell.length_a   1.000
_cell.length_b   1.000
_cell.length_c   1.000
_cell.angle_alpha   90.00
_cell.angle_beta   90.00
_cell.angle_gamma   90.00
#
_symmetry.space_group_name_H-M   'P 1'
#
loop_
_entity.id
_entity.type
_entity.pdbx_description
1 polymer ?
#
loop_
_entity_poly.entity_id
_entity_poly.type
_entity_poly.pdbx_seq_one_letter_code
_entity_poly.pdbx_strand_id
1 'polypeptide(L)'
;MMNPVEARGDIVELIATNEKHFGKPVQAPEEDFVTGFARALKKAFYSVNNLQKTSEALTRQFAVRPNSVDIHDVTIAAEKARIALQFTKSIVDRITQAYRELINIR
;
A
#
# COMPACT_ATOMS: atom_id res chain seq x y z
N MET A 1 45.76 -5.29 -54.35
CA MET A 1 45.26 -4.29 -53.38
C MET A 1 43.91 -3.82 -53.90
N MET A 2 42.80 -4.33 -53.37
CA MET A 2 41.44 -3.93 -53.75
C MET A 2 40.79 -3.26 -52.53
N ASN A 3 40.34 -2.02 -52.68
CA ASN A 3 39.68 -1.25 -51.63
C ASN A 3 38.19 -1.62 -51.64
N PRO A 4 37.61 -2.16 -50.55
CA PRO A 4 36.20 -2.48 -50.53
C PRO A 4 35.40 -1.18 -50.39
N VAL A 5 34.52 -0.92 -51.35
CA VAL A 5 33.53 0.16 -51.28
C VAL A 5 32.71 -0.04 -50.01
N GLU A 6 32.77 0.94 -49.10
CA GLU A 6 31.97 0.98 -47.88
C GLU A 6 30.49 0.88 -48.25
N ALA A 7 29.90 -0.30 -48.06
CA ALA A 7 28.47 -0.49 -48.18
C ALA A 7 27.79 0.32 -47.07
N ARG A 8 27.29 1.51 -47.43
CA ARG A 8 26.38 2.28 -46.58
C ARG A 8 25.03 1.56 -46.61
N GLY A 9 24.74 0.80 -45.57
CA GLY A 9 23.40 0.25 -45.36
C GLY A 9 22.40 1.39 -45.14
N ASP A 10 21.23 1.29 -45.76
CA ASP A 10 20.12 2.20 -45.49
C ASP A 10 19.67 2.03 -44.03
N ILE A 11 19.77 3.11 -43.25
CA ILE A 11 19.27 3.15 -41.88
C ILE A 11 17.75 3.31 -41.97
N VAL A 12 17.01 2.21 -41.80
CA VAL A 12 15.56 2.25 -41.72
C VAL A 12 15.18 2.64 -40.29
N GLU A 13 14.74 3.88 -40.09
CA GLU A 13 14.14 4.29 -38.82
C GLU A 13 12.81 3.53 -38.63
N LEU A 14 12.75 2.70 -37.58
CA LEU A 14 11.53 1.99 -37.23
C LEU A 14 10.54 2.99 -36.64
N ILE A 15 9.60 3.46 -37.46
CA ILE A 15 8.48 4.28 -37.00
C ILE A 15 7.48 3.34 -36.31
N ALA A 16 7.39 3.41 -34.98
CA ALA A 16 6.41 2.66 -34.23
C ALA A 16 4.99 3.18 -34.57
N THR A 17 4.18 2.34 -35.21
CA THR A 17 2.78 2.63 -35.56
C THR A 17 1.79 2.46 -34.39
N ASN A 18 2.26 2.03 -33.21
CA ASN A 18 1.44 1.80 -32.03
C ASN A 18 2.10 2.35 -30.77
N GLU A 19 1.38 3.18 -30.02
CA GLU A 19 1.83 3.82 -28.77
C GLU A 19 2.24 2.82 -27.67
N LYS A 20 1.81 1.56 -27.76
CA LYS A 20 2.19 0.48 -26.82
C LYS A 20 3.43 -0.32 -27.27
N HIS A 21 4.03 -0.01 -28.42
CA HIS A 21 5.23 -0.68 -28.92
C HIS A 21 6.49 0.04 -28.42
N PHE A 22 7.36 -0.65 -27.66
CA PHE A 22 8.57 -0.14 -26.99
C PHE A 22 8.50 1.34 -26.56
N GLY A 23 7.34 1.74 -26.05
CA GLY A 23 7.01 3.12 -25.74
C GLY A 23 7.46 3.44 -24.33
N LYS A 24 8.65 4.07 -24.22
CA LYS A 24 9.26 4.65 -23.03
C LYS A 24 9.45 3.65 -21.86
N PRO A 25 10.61 3.64 -21.18
CA PRO A 25 10.70 2.91 -19.93
C PRO A 25 9.57 3.41 -19.03
N VAL A 26 8.71 2.50 -18.55
CA VAL A 26 7.71 2.82 -17.52
C VAL A 26 8.49 3.48 -16.40
N GLN A 27 8.33 4.79 -16.27
CA GLN A 27 9.09 5.58 -15.33
C GLN A 27 8.72 5.03 -13.96
N ALA A 28 9.72 4.51 -13.23
CA ALA A 28 9.51 4.01 -11.89
C ALA A 28 8.78 5.10 -11.09
N PRO A 29 7.84 4.72 -10.19
CA PRO A 29 7.13 5.70 -9.37
C PRO A 29 8.12 6.70 -8.78
N GLU A 30 7.87 8.01 -8.93
CA GLU A 30 8.74 9.04 -8.34
C GLU A 30 8.82 8.92 -6.81
N GLU A 31 7.83 8.26 -6.19
CA GLU A 31 7.80 8.02 -4.75
C GLU A 31 8.60 6.77 -4.39
N ASP A 32 9.62 6.96 -3.55
CA ASP A 32 10.35 5.88 -2.90
C ASP A 32 9.38 4.91 -2.20
N PHE A 33 9.53 3.61 -2.47
CA PHE A 33 8.69 2.54 -1.93
C PHE A 33 8.60 2.59 -0.41
N VAL A 34 9.71 2.89 0.28
CA VAL A 34 9.74 2.97 1.74
C VAL A 34 8.86 4.12 2.23
N THR A 35 8.96 5.27 1.58
CA THR A 35 8.15 6.46 1.88
C THR A 35 6.65 6.21 1.62
N GLY A 36 6.31 5.61 0.47
CA GLY A 36 4.93 5.26 0.13
C GLY A 36 4.32 4.25 1.10
N PHE A 37 5.10 3.22 1.48
CA PHE A 37 4.69 2.24 2.48
C PHE A 37 4.48 2.87 3.87
N ALA A 38 5.43 3.70 4.34
CA ALA A 38 5.32 4.39 5.62
C ALA A 38 4.07 5.28 5.68
N ARG A 39 3.75 5.97 4.58
CA ARG A 39 2.52 6.76 4.45
C ARG A 39 1.26 5.90 4.54
N ALA A 40 1.22 4.77 3.83
CA ALA A 40 0.11 3.82 3.88
C ALA A 40 -0.08 3.23 5.29
N LEU A 41 1.01 2.83 5.94
CA LEU A 41 1.00 2.30 7.30
C LEU A 41 0.50 3.35 8.30
N LYS A 42 0.97 4.60 8.20
CA LYS A 42 0.47 5.72 9.02
C LYS A 42 -1.03 5.93 8.83
N LYS A 43 -1.52 5.88 7.59
CA LYS A 43 -2.96 5.97 7.29
C LYS A 43 -3.75 4.82 7.90
N ALA A 44 -3.20 3.60 7.86
CA ALA A 44 -3.82 2.43 8.48
C ALA A 44 -3.95 2.61 10.01
N PHE A 45 -2.92 3.09 10.69
CA PHE A 45 -2.98 3.40 12.13
C PHE A 45 -4.06 4.43 12.48
N TYR A 46 -4.16 5.53 11.71
CA TYR A 46 -5.24 6.50 11.92
C TYR A 46 -6.62 5.89 11.69
N SER A 47 -6.76 5.03 10.69
CA SER A 47 -8.01 4.32 10.41
C SER A 47 -8.42 3.43 11.58
N VAL A 48 -7.50 2.62 12.13
CA VAL A 48 -7.78 1.78 13.31
C VAL A 48 -8.16 2.62 14.52
N ASN A 49 -7.42 3.69 14.79
CA ASN A 49 -7.74 4.60 15.89
C ASN A 49 -9.14 5.23 15.74
N ASN A 50 -9.54 5.58 14.52
CA ASN A 50 -10.89 6.08 14.26
C ASN A 50 -11.95 4.99 14.50
N LEU A 51 -11.70 3.74 14.07
CA LEU A 51 -12.60 2.62 14.33
C LEU A 51 -12.76 2.37 15.84
N GLN A 52 -11.67 2.42 16.61
CA GLN A 52 -11.70 2.31 18.07
C GLN A 52 -12.54 3.42 18.70
N LYS A 53 -12.27 4.68 18.35
CA LYS A 53 -13.05 5.83 18.86
C LYS A 53 -14.54 5.72 18.55
N THR A 54 -14.89 5.27 17.35
CA THR A 54 -16.29 5.06 16.95
C THR A 54 -16.93 3.95 17.78
N SER A 55 -16.25 2.81 17.94
CA SER A 55 -16.74 1.70 18.78
C SER A 55 -16.98 2.16 20.23
N GLU A 56 -16.03 2.89 20.80
CA GLU A 56 -16.18 3.44 22.15
C GLU A 56 -17.31 4.47 22.26
N ALA A 57 -17.47 5.33 21.25
CA ALA A 57 -18.55 6.32 21.23
C ALA A 57 -19.92 5.65 21.22
N LEU A 58 -20.11 4.64 20.36
CA LEU A 58 -21.36 3.86 20.30
C LEU A 58 -21.60 3.09 21.60
N THR A 59 -20.55 2.48 22.16
CA THR A 59 -20.64 1.76 23.45
C THR A 59 -21.07 2.70 24.58
N ARG A 60 -20.47 3.89 24.68
CA ARG A 60 -20.85 4.91 25.66
C ARG A 60 -22.28 5.38 25.43
N GLN A 61 -22.66 5.63 24.18
CA GLN A 61 -24.00 6.10 23.85
C GLN A 61 -25.06 5.06 24.22
N PHE A 62 -24.81 3.78 23.97
CA PHE A 62 -25.68 2.68 24.38
C PHE A 62 -25.79 2.58 25.90
N ALA A 63 -24.68 2.69 26.62
CA ALA A 63 -24.68 2.64 28.09
C ALA A 63 -25.47 3.80 28.74
N VAL A 64 -25.40 5.01 28.18
CA VAL A 64 -26.10 6.19 28.73
C VAL A 64 -27.54 6.28 28.23
N ARG A 65 -27.81 5.90 26.98
CA ARG A 65 -29.13 5.98 26.34
C ARG A 65 -29.37 4.73 25.48
N PRO A 66 -29.82 3.61 26.09
CA PRO A 66 -30.00 2.33 25.40
C PRO A 66 -30.93 2.40 24.17
N ASN A 67 -31.92 3.29 24.18
CA ASN A 67 -32.88 3.44 23.07
C ASN A 67 -32.39 4.35 21.94
N SER A 68 -31.19 4.91 22.03
CA SER A 68 -30.66 5.88 21.05
C SER A 68 -29.72 5.29 20.01
N VAL A 69 -29.32 4.02 20.18
CA VAL A 69 -28.39 3.29 19.31
C VAL A 69 -28.71 1.80 19.38
N ASP A 70 -28.62 1.11 18.23
CA ASP A 70 -28.84 -0.33 18.14
C ASP A 70 -27.61 -1.09 18.71
N ILE A 71 -27.86 -2.13 19.49
CA ILE A 71 -26.81 -3.02 20.01
C ILE A 71 -26.03 -3.73 18.90
N HIS A 72 -26.66 -4.00 17.76
CA HIS A 72 -26.01 -4.55 16.58
C HIS A 72 -24.95 -3.60 16.04
N ASP A 73 -25.23 -2.29 15.98
CA ASP A 73 -24.26 -1.28 15.52
C ASP A 73 -23.06 -1.17 16.46
N VAL A 74 -23.30 -1.21 17.77
CA VAL A 74 -22.23 -1.23 18.79
C VAL A 74 -21.34 -2.45 18.58
N THR A 75 -21.95 -3.62 18.41
CA THR A 75 -21.24 -4.89 18.24
C THR A 75 -20.45 -4.93 16.92
N ILE A 76 -21.06 -4.48 15.82
CA ILE A 76 -20.41 -4.38 14.51
C ILE A 76 -19.22 -3.42 14.58
N ALA A 77 -19.38 -2.27 15.23
CA ALA A 77 -18.29 -1.30 15.38
C ALA A 77 -17.14 -1.87 16.23
N ALA A 78 -17.46 -2.56 17.32
CA ALA A 78 -16.47 -3.25 18.15
C ALA A 78 -15.70 -4.32 17.36
N GLU A 79 -16.40 -5.12 16.56
CA GLU A 79 -15.76 -6.16 15.77
C GLU A 79 -14.86 -5.58 14.66
N LYS A 80 -15.34 -4.54 13.97
CA LYS A 80 -14.54 -3.80 12.98
C LYS A 80 -13.25 -3.26 13.60
N ALA A 81 -13.34 -2.64 14.78
CA ALA A 81 -12.18 -2.12 15.48
C ALA A 81 -11.21 -3.24 15.89
N ARG A 82 -11.73 -4.35 16.41
CA ARG A 82 -10.95 -5.53 16.84
C ARG A 82 -10.17 -6.15 15.69
N ILE A 83 -10.86 -6.50 14.59
CA ILE A 83 -10.23 -7.13 13.42
C ILE A 83 -9.18 -6.20 12.82
N ALA A 84 -9.51 -4.92 12.66
CA ALA A 84 -8.59 -3.94 12.09
C ALA A 84 -7.31 -3.77 12.93
N LEU A 85 -7.45 -3.75 14.26
CA LEU A 85 -6.31 -3.71 15.18
C LEU A 85 -5.46 -5.00 15.10
N GLN A 86 -6.09 -6.18 15.13
CA GLN A 86 -5.39 -7.46 15.03
C GLN A 86 -4.60 -7.57 13.72
N PHE A 87 -5.20 -7.15 12.61
CA PHE A 87 -4.54 -7.13 11.31
C PHE A 87 -3.34 -6.17 11.30
N THR A 88 -3.54 -4.95 11.81
CA THR A 88 -2.47 -3.94 11.91
C THR A 88 -1.31 -4.43 12.77
N LYS A 89 -1.60 -5.03 13.94
CA LYS A 89 -0.59 -5.65 14.79
C LYS A 89 0.17 -6.74 14.06
N SER A 90 -0.51 -7.61 13.33
CA SER A 90 0.12 -8.70 12.56
C SER A 90 1.10 -8.16 11.51
N ILE A 91 0.77 -7.03 10.87
CA ILE A 91 1.67 -6.36 9.93
C ILE A 91 2.91 -5.81 10.65
N VAL A 92 2.73 -5.09 11.76
CA VAL A 92 3.82 -4.52 12.55
C VAL A 92 4.76 -5.61 13.07
N ASP A 93 4.21 -6.71 13.57
CA ASP A 93 4.96 -7.87 14.04
C ASP A 93 5.82 -8.46 12.90
N ARG A 94 5.25 -8.62 11.70
CA ARG A 94 5.98 -9.12 10.51
C ARG A 94 7.09 -8.18 10.06
N ILE A 95 6.87 -6.86 10.08
CA ILE A 95 7.92 -5.87 9.71
C ILE A 95 9.06 -5.91 10.72
N THR A 96 8.73 -5.98 12.01
CA THR A 96 9.72 -6.07 13.08
C THR A 96 10.55 -7.35 12.96
N GLN A 97 9.89 -8.46 12.62
CA GLN A 97 10.56 -9.73 12.37
C GLN A 97 11.48 -9.65 11.15
N ALA A 98 11.01 -9.13 10.01
CA ALA A 98 11.83 -8.96 8.81
C ALA A 98 13.06 -8.09 9.08
N TYR A 99 12.92 -7.01 9.87
CA TYR A 99 14.05 -6.17 10.27
C TYR A 99 15.08 -6.95 11.11
N ARG A 100 14.63 -7.75 12.08
CA ARG A 100 15.53 -8.61 12.88
C ARG A 100 16.24 -9.65 12.02
N GLU A 101 15.53 -10.26 11.07
CA GLU A 101 16.11 -11.25 10.14
C GLU A 101 17.21 -10.62 9.27
N LEU A 102 16.99 -9.43 8.71
CA LEU A 102 18.00 -8.73 7.91
C LEU A 102 19.29 -8.42 8.70
N ILE A 103 19.18 -8.14 10.00
CA ILE A 103 20.34 -7.90 10.87
C ILE A 103 21.05 -9.20 11.21
N ASN A 104 20.29 -10.27 11.50
CA ASN A 104 20.86 -11.56 11.91
C ASN A 104 21.45 -12.38 10.75
N ILE A 105 21.13 -12.04 9.49
CA ILE A 105 21.71 -12.67 8.29
C ILE A 105 23.16 -12.18 8.02
N ARG A 106 23.64 -11.15 8.73
CA ARG A 106 25.04 -10.68 8.64
C ARG A 106 25.99 -11.44 9.55
#